data_AF-A0A5K1S4M8-F1
#
_entry.id   AF-A0A5K1S4M8-F1
#
_cell.length_a   1.000
_cell.length_b   1.000
_cell.length_c   1.000
_cell.angle_alpha   90.00
_cell.angle_beta   90.00
_cell.angle_gamma   90.00
#
_symmetry.space_group_name_H-M   'P 1'
#
loop_
_entity.id
_entity.type
_entity.pdbx_description
1 polymer ?
#
loop_
_entity_poly.entity_id
_entity_poly.type
_entity_poly.pdbx_seq_one_letter_code
_entity_poly.pdbx_strand_id
1 'polypeptide(L)'
;GGAKGTTPTVTAEGRIGNSVFTDVNQTARPAAQANPNQPTLIADRVDAKIAANGKPHPNGNMADAHAEIGVIQQAYNAGKTTGADMALKVEGKAVCSYCRGDIAAAAEKAGLNSLQINEVTTGKTLYWKPGMRSLRELE
;
A
#
# COMPACT_ATOMS: atom_id res chain seq x y z
N GLY A 1 21.00 -0.93 20.38
CA GLY A 1 19.59 -1.04 20.78
C GLY A 1 18.75 -0.52 19.65
N GLY A 2 17.91 -1.35 19.04
CA GLY A 2 17.10 -0.97 17.87
C GLY A 2 16.13 0.15 18.23
N ALA A 3 16.13 1.22 17.42
CA ALA A 3 15.20 2.32 17.60
C ALA A 3 13.77 1.77 17.58
N LYS A 4 13.03 1.97 18.68
CA LYS A 4 11.58 1.77 18.70
C LYS A 4 11.02 2.77 17.68
N GLY A 5 10.41 2.24 16.61
CA GLY A 5 9.57 3.06 15.74
C GLY A 5 8.58 3.84 16.61
N THR A 6 8.34 5.10 16.24
CA THR A 6 7.29 5.89 16.90
C THR A 6 5.96 5.14 16.85
N THR A 7 5.06 5.38 17.81
CA THR A 7 3.73 4.75 17.80
C THR A 7 3.07 4.97 16.43
N PRO A 8 2.62 3.90 15.74
CA PRO A 8 1.99 4.04 14.44
C PRO A 8 0.80 4.99 14.46
N THR A 9 0.76 5.91 13.50
CA THR A 9 -0.41 6.77 13.25
C THR A 9 -1.31 6.22 12.16
N VAL A 10 -0.76 5.33 11.32
CA VAL A 10 -1.52 4.54 10.34
C VAL A 10 -1.03 3.12 10.43
N THR A 11 -1.96 2.17 10.46
CA THR A 11 -1.70 0.75 10.32
C THR A 11 -2.51 0.21 9.16
N ALA A 12 -1.93 -0.73 8.42
CA ALA A 12 -2.59 -1.47 7.37
C ALA A 12 -2.45 -2.97 7.64
N GLU A 13 -3.53 -3.71 7.49
CA GLU A 13 -3.56 -5.17 7.58
C GLU A 13 -4.24 -5.74 6.34
N GLY A 14 -3.48 -6.47 5.53
CA GLY A 14 -3.96 -7.16 4.33
C GLY A 14 -4.15 -8.65 4.57
N ARG A 15 -5.23 -9.21 4.03
CA ARG A 15 -5.55 -10.63 4.05
C ARG A 15 -5.70 -11.17 2.63
N ILE A 16 -5.03 -12.30 2.37
CA ILE A 16 -5.22 -13.12 1.18
C ILE A 16 -5.36 -14.57 1.64
N GLY A 17 -6.57 -15.14 1.52
CA GLY A 17 -6.89 -16.43 2.12
C GLY A 17 -6.55 -16.44 3.62
N ASN A 18 -5.70 -17.38 4.04
CA ASN A 18 -5.23 -17.50 5.43
C ASN A 18 -3.95 -16.68 5.73
N SER A 19 -3.40 -15.97 4.74
CA SER A 19 -2.19 -15.17 4.92
C SER A 19 -2.55 -13.75 5.38
N VAL A 20 -1.83 -13.25 6.38
CA VAL A 20 -1.98 -11.90 6.91
C VAL A 20 -0.67 -11.15 6.75
N PHE A 21 -0.74 -9.92 6.27
CA PHE A 21 0.40 -9.01 6.08
C PHE A 21 0.09 -7.69 6.76
N THR A 22 1.07 -7.08 7.42
CA THR A 22 0.87 -5.81 8.13
C THR A 22 1.96 -4.82 7.79
N ASP A 23 1.60 -3.54 7.80
CA ASP A 23 2.56 -2.45 7.71
C ASP A 23 2.03 -1.20 8.42
N VAL A 24 2.90 -0.22 8.58
CA VAL A 24 2.63 1.03 9.29
C VAL A 24 3.14 2.23 8.51
N ASN A 25 2.78 3.45 8.93
CA ASN A 25 3.34 4.66 8.34
C ASN A 25 4.88 4.70 8.44
N GLN A 26 5.52 5.37 7.49
CA GLN A 26 6.97 5.36 7.25
C GLN A 26 7.81 5.60 8.51
N THR A 27 7.45 6.59 9.32
CA THR A 27 8.18 6.98 10.54
C THR A 27 8.04 6.00 11.71
N ALA A 28 7.08 5.08 11.62
CA ALA A 28 6.85 4.01 12.60
C ALA A 28 7.37 2.65 12.10
N ARG A 29 7.72 2.52 10.80
CA ARG A 29 8.17 1.27 10.21
C ARG A 29 9.52 0.84 10.82
N PRO A 30 9.68 -0.44 11.20
CA PRO A 30 10.97 -0.96 11.66
C PRO A 30 12.08 -0.70 10.63
N ALA A 31 13.27 -0.32 11.08
CA ALA A 31 14.40 0.02 10.19
C ALA A 31 14.75 -1.12 9.20
N ALA A 32 14.58 -2.39 9.61
CA ALA A 32 14.80 -3.54 8.74
C ALA A 32 13.80 -3.65 7.57
N GLN A 33 12.61 -3.05 7.72
CA GLN A 33 11.55 -3.03 6.70
C GLN A 33 11.53 -1.72 5.91
N ALA A 34 12.03 -0.62 6.49
CA ALA A 34 12.16 0.69 5.83
C ALA A 34 13.36 0.74 4.88
N ASN A 35 13.38 -0.13 3.86
CA ASN A 35 14.52 -0.31 2.97
C ASN A 35 14.44 0.62 1.74
N PRO A 36 15.32 1.64 1.61
CA PRO A 36 15.32 2.53 0.45
C PRO A 36 15.82 1.85 -0.83
N ASN A 37 16.56 0.75 -0.70
CA ASN A 37 17.09 -0.02 -1.82
C ASN A 37 16.13 -1.11 -2.32
N GLN A 38 14.93 -1.19 -1.75
CA GLN A 38 13.88 -2.06 -2.23
C GLN A 38 12.81 -1.22 -2.93
N PRO A 39 12.83 -1.14 -4.28
CA PRO A 39 11.76 -0.51 -5.04
C PRO A 39 10.41 -1.18 -4.74
N THR A 40 9.33 -0.39 -4.77
CA THR A 40 7.99 -0.98 -4.81
C THR A 40 7.65 -1.44 -6.23
N LEU A 41 6.57 -2.20 -6.37
CA LEU A 41 5.98 -2.57 -7.66
C LEU A 41 5.73 -1.37 -8.58
N ILE A 42 5.52 -0.17 -8.02
CA ILE A 42 5.13 1.05 -8.75
C ILE A 42 6.26 2.09 -8.81
N ALA A 43 7.51 1.71 -8.52
CA ALA A 43 8.63 2.65 -8.51
C ALA A 43 8.76 3.46 -9.81
N ASP A 44 8.68 2.79 -10.96
CA ASP A 44 8.67 3.42 -12.30
C ASP A 44 7.56 4.47 -12.49
N ARG A 45 6.36 4.21 -11.97
CA ARG A 45 5.22 5.12 -11.99
C ARG A 45 5.50 6.34 -11.10
N VAL A 46 6.10 6.13 -9.94
CA VAL A 46 6.48 7.19 -9.01
C VAL A 46 7.57 8.06 -9.63
N ASP A 47 8.59 7.46 -10.24
CA ASP A 47 9.66 8.16 -10.96
C ASP A 47 9.10 9.02 -12.10
N ALA A 48 8.16 8.48 -12.89
CA ALA A 48 7.49 9.24 -13.95
C ALA A 48 6.70 10.45 -13.39
N LYS A 49 6.05 10.31 -12.24
CA LYS A 49 5.35 11.41 -11.58
C LYS A 49 6.31 12.47 -11.04
N ILE A 50 7.46 12.06 -10.49
CA ILE A 50 8.51 12.98 -10.02
C ILE A 50 9.08 13.74 -11.21
N ALA A 51 9.40 13.06 -12.31
CA ALA A 51 9.90 13.67 -13.53
C ALA A 51 8.92 14.68 -14.14
N ALA A 52 7.62 14.36 -14.14
CA ALA A 52 6.58 15.21 -14.69
C ALA A 52 6.28 16.45 -13.83
N ASN A 53 6.35 16.33 -12.50
CA ASN A 53 5.88 17.38 -11.57
C ASN A 53 7.01 18.10 -10.82
N GLY A 54 8.25 17.60 -10.89
CA GLY A 54 9.42 18.16 -10.19
C GLY A 54 9.33 18.07 -8.66
N LYS A 55 8.43 17.25 -8.10
CA LYS A 55 8.18 17.16 -6.65
C LYS A 55 8.42 15.74 -6.15
N PRO A 56 9.00 15.59 -4.94
CA PRO A 56 9.10 14.29 -4.28
C PRO A 56 7.73 13.65 -4.12
N HIS A 57 7.69 12.33 -4.23
CA HIS A 57 6.45 11.59 -4.21
C HIS A 57 6.66 10.24 -3.50
N PRO A 58 5.86 9.88 -2.46
CA PRO A 58 6.03 8.61 -1.75
C PRO A 58 5.70 7.39 -2.62
N ASN A 59 5.96 6.19 -2.06
CA ASN A 59 5.66 4.87 -2.64
C ASN A 59 6.66 4.41 -3.69
N GLY A 60 7.80 5.08 -3.87
CA GLY A 60 8.84 4.65 -4.80
C GLY A 60 9.64 3.46 -4.26
N ASN A 61 9.83 3.39 -2.94
CA ASN A 61 10.58 2.33 -2.27
C ASN A 61 9.97 1.99 -0.89
N MET A 62 10.44 0.91 -0.26
CA MET A 62 9.92 0.48 1.03
C MET A 62 10.27 1.41 2.21
N ALA A 63 11.21 2.35 2.07
CA ALA A 63 11.45 3.36 3.10
C ALA A 63 10.34 4.42 3.11
N ASP A 64 9.86 4.86 1.94
CA ASP A 64 8.87 5.93 1.82
C ASP A 64 7.44 5.45 1.54
N ALA A 65 7.24 4.15 1.29
CA ALA A 65 5.93 3.58 1.00
C ALA A 65 4.93 3.79 2.12
N HIS A 66 3.70 4.12 1.75
CA HIS A 66 2.56 4.11 2.65
C HIS A 66 2.19 2.68 3.02
N ALA A 67 1.52 2.50 4.16
CA ALA A 67 1.25 1.20 4.76
C ALA A 67 0.48 0.27 3.79
N GLU A 68 -0.47 0.80 3.03
CA GLU A 68 -1.26 0.05 2.05
C GLU A 68 -0.38 -0.51 0.93
N ILE A 69 0.55 0.28 0.42
CA ILE A 69 1.51 -0.15 -0.61
C ILE A 69 2.47 -1.19 -0.05
N GLY A 70 2.97 -0.99 1.17
CA GLY A 70 3.87 -1.93 1.79
C GLY A 70 3.23 -3.28 2.10
N VAL A 71 1.94 -3.31 2.46
CA VAL A 71 1.16 -4.57 2.59
C VAL A 71 1.05 -5.31 1.25
N ILE A 72 0.71 -4.60 0.17
CA ILE A 72 0.64 -5.21 -1.17
C ILE A 72 2.02 -5.73 -1.60
N GLN A 73 3.09 -4.95 -1.36
CA GLN A 73 4.45 -5.35 -1.68
C GLN A 73 4.88 -6.61 -0.92
N GLN A 74 4.59 -6.68 0.38
CA GLN A 74 4.89 -7.86 1.20
C GLN A 74 4.15 -9.09 0.71
N ALA A 75 2.85 -8.96 0.38
CA ALA A 75 2.06 -10.06 -0.16
C ALA A 75 2.59 -10.55 -1.52
N TYR A 76 3.01 -9.62 -2.38
CA TYR A 76 3.63 -9.93 -3.67
C TYR A 76 4.96 -10.66 -3.49
N ASN A 77 5.84 -10.16 -2.61
CA ASN A 77 7.12 -10.80 -2.30
C ASN A 77 6.95 -12.22 -1.74
N ALA A 78 5.83 -12.48 -1.05
CA ALA A 78 5.47 -13.80 -0.54
C ALA A 78 4.82 -14.72 -1.60
N GLY A 79 4.67 -14.24 -2.85
CA GLY A 79 4.08 -15.00 -3.95
C GLY A 79 2.58 -15.28 -3.77
N LYS A 80 1.85 -14.42 -3.05
CA LYS A 80 0.44 -14.66 -2.69
C LYS A 80 -0.59 -13.90 -3.53
N THR A 81 -0.16 -12.95 -4.36
CA THR A 81 -1.08 -11.98 -4.98
C THR A 81 -1.69 -12.42 -6.30
N THR A 82 -0.98 -13.21 -7.12
CA THR A 82 -1.44 -13.55 -8.48
C THR A 82 -2.79 -14.25 -8.47
N GLY A 83 -3.78 -13.65 -9.12
CA GLY A 83 -5.16 -14.14 -9.22
C GLY A 83 -5.95 -14.10 -7.91
N ALA A 84 -5.42 -13.50 -6.85
CA ALA A 84 -6.03 -13.53 -5.53
C ALA A 84 -6.88 -12.28 -5.25
N ASP A 85 -7.89 -12.46 -4.42
CA ASP A 85 -8.63 -11.36 -3.82
C ASP A 85 -7.95 -10.93 -2.52
N MET A 86 -7.77 -9.62 -2.34
CA MET A 86 -7.18 -9.05 -1.14
C MET A 86 -8.19 -8.16 -0.41
N ALA A 87 -8.32 -8.38 0.89
CA ALA A 87 -9.02 -7.47 1.80
C ALA A 87 -8.00 -6.73 2.65
N LEU A 88 -8.11 -5.41 2.74
CA LEU A 88 -7.18 -4.56 3.48
C LEU A 88 -7.98 -3.74 4.49
N LYS A 89 -7.47 -3.66 5.71
CA LYS A 89 -8.03 -2.83 6.78
C LYS A 89 -7.03 -1.72 7.07
N VAL A 90 -7.47 -0.46 7.03
CA VAL A 90 -6.65 0.73 7.32
C VAL A 90 -7.21 1.43 8.56
N GLU A 91 -6.34 1.70 9.53
CA GLU A 91 -6.69 2.40 10.77
C GLU A 91 -5.86 3.67 10.97
N GLY A 92 -6.37 4.56 11.81
CA GLY A 92 -5.71 5.81 12.22
C GLY A 92 -5.93 6.98 11.26
N LYS A 93 -5.90 6.74 9.94
CA LYS A 93 -6.27 7.73 8.90
C LYS A 93 -6.99 7.07 7.74
N ALA A 94 -7.77 7.87 6.99
CA ALA A 94 -8.32 7.45 5.70
C ALA A 94 -7.20 7.24 4.67
N VAL A 95 -7.46 6.44 3.64
CA VAL A 95 -6.56 6.28 2.50
C VAL A 95 -6.38 7.65 1.85
N CYS A 96 -5.12 8.06 1.72
CA CYS A 96 -4.78 9.33 1.08
C CYS A 96 -5.38 9.38 -0.33
N SER A 97 -6.17 10.42 -0.62
CA SER A 97 -6.85 10.58 -1.92
C SER A 97 -5.88 10.51 -3.10
N TYR A 98 -4.70 11.09 -2.92
CA TYR A 98 -3.60 11.04 -3.88
C TYR A 98 -3.09 9.60 -4.13
N CYS A 99 -3.04 8.76 -3.10
CA CYS A 99 -2.51 7.39 -3.18
C CYS A 99 -3.49 6.39 -3.77
N ARG A 100 -4.77 6.76 -3.98
CA ARG A 100 -5.78 5.84 -4.54
C ARG A 100 -5.40 5.29 -5.92
N GLY A 101 -4.76 6.12 -6.74
CA GLY A 101 -4.23 5.70 -8.05
C GLY A 101 -2.96 4.86 -7.96
N ASP A 102 -2.19 4.98 -6.89
CA ASP A 102 -0.98 4.19 -6.66
C ASP A 102 -1.29 2.82 -6.10
N ILE A 103 -2.25 2.75 -5.19
CA ILE A 103 -2.77 1.49 -4.66
C ILE A 103 -3.40 0.66 -5.79
N ALA A 104 -4.18 1.30 -6.68
CA ALA A 104 -4.70 0.66 -7.88
C ALA A 104 -3.60 0.11 -8.79
N ALA A 105 -2.55 0.90 -9.04
CA ALA A 105 -1.42 0.46 -9.86
C ALA A 105 -0.62 -0.67 -9.19
N ALA A 106 -0.45 -0.64 -7.87
CA ALA A 106 0.23 -1.68 -7.12
C ALA A 106 -0.60 -2.98 -7.14
N ALA A 107 -1.91 -2.91 -6.99
CA ALA A 107 -2.81 -4.05 -7.08
C ALA A 107 -2.77 -4.71 -8.47
N GLU A 108 -2.82 -3.91 -9.53
CA GLU A 108 -2.68 -4.37 -10.92
C GLU A 108 -1.35 -5.08 -11.14
N LYS A 109 -0.23 -4.44 -10.77
CA LYS A 109 1.12 -5.01 -10.94
C LYS A 109 1.37 -6.23 -10.06
N ALA A 110 0.72 -6.32 -8.90
CA ALA A 110 0.75 -7.51 -8.06
C ALA A 110 -0.06 -8.67 -8.66
N GLY A 111 -0.87 -8.41 -9.69
CA GLY A 111 -1.72 -9.41 -10.33
C GLY A 111 -2.93 -9.81 -9.50
N LEU A 112 -3.42 -8.93 -8.62
CA LEU A 112 -4.63 -9.18 -7.82
C LEU A 112 -5.88 -9.28 -8.72
N ASN A 113 -6.81 -10.15 -8.35
CA ASN A 113 -8.13 -10.26 -8.98
C ASN A 113 -9.11 -9.20 -8.44
N SER A 114 -8.95 -8.81 -7.17
CA SER A 114 -9.65 -7.68 -6.58
C SER A 114 -8.92 -7.15 -5.34
N LEU A 115 -9.21 -5.90 -4.98
CA LEU A 115 -8.77 -5.29 -3.73
C LEU A 115 -9.95 -4.56 -3.09
N GLN A 116 -10.25 -4.87 -1.83
CA GLN A 116 -11.21 -4.14 -1.01
C GLN A 116 -10.47 -3.54 0.19
N ILE A 117 -10.73 -2.27 0.50
CA ILE A 117 -10.10 -1.56 1.60
C ILE A 117 -11.17 -1.02 2.54
N ASN A 118 -11.17 -1.49 3.79
CA ASN A 118 -11.99 -0.95 4.86
C ASN A 118 -11.22 0.15 5.60
N GLU A 119 -11.71 1.38 5.52
CA GLU A 119 -11.18 2.52 6.27
C GLU A 119 -11.90 2.60 7.63
N VAL A 120 -11.24 2.19 8.71
CA VAL A 120 -11.87 2.19 10.04
C VAL A 120 -12.22 3.59 10.50
N THR A 121 -11.35 4.58 10.21
CA THR A 121 -11.53 5.96 10.67
C THR A 121 -12.76 6.64 10.06
N THR A 122 -13.14 6.28 8.84
CA THR A 122 -14.27 6.90 8.12
C THR A 122 -15.49 5.99 8.04
N GLY A 123 -15.33 4.69 8.30
CA GLY A 123 -16.33 3.65 8.08
C GLY A 123 -16.54 3.30 6.60
N LYS A 124 -15.79 3.91 5.68
CA LYS A 124 -15.95 3.71 4.24
C LYS A 124 -15.24 2.46 3.76
N THR A 125 -15.77 1.91 2.68
CA THR A 125 -15.12 0.82 1.94
C THR A 125 -14.72 1.33 0.58
N LEU A 126 -13.45 1.14 0.21
CA LEU A 126 -12.97 1.36 -1.14
C LEU A 126 -12.79 0.02 -1.84
N TYR A 127 -12.90 0.01 -3.16
CA TYR A 127 -12.66 -1.18 -3.97
C TYR A 127 -11.90 -0.85 -5.26
N TRP A 128 -11.23 -1.88 -5.78
CA TRP A 128 -10.56 -1.90 -7.07
C TRP A 128 -10.70 -3.28 -7.71
N LYS A 129 -10.76 -3.30 -9.05
CA LYS A 129 -10.73 -4.48 -9.91
C LYS A 129 -9.79 -4.20 -11.11
N PRO A 130 -9.26 -5.24 -11.78
CA PRO A 130 -8.40 -5.09 -12.95
C PRO A 130 -8.96 -4.09 -13.98
N GLY A 131 -8.07 -3.23 -14.49
CA GLY A 131 -8.41 -2.16 -15.42
C GLY A 131 -8.90 -0.85 -14.79
N MET A 132 -9.18 -0.81 -13.48
CA MET A 132 -9.49 0.44 -12.78
C MET A 132 -8.22 1.26 -12.53
N ARG A 133 -8.25 2.55 -12.86
CA ARG A 133 -7.11 3.48 -12.67
C ARG A 133 -6.95 4.02 -11.25
N SER A 134 -7.96 3.85 -10.42
CA SER A 134 -8.03 4.35 -9.04
C SER A 134 -9.04 3.54 -8.23
N LEU A 135 -8.83 3.45 -6.92
CA LEU A 135 -9.86 3.01 -5.98
C LEU A 135 -11.13 3.85 -6.12
N ARG A 136 -12.28 3.19 -5.98
CA ARG A 136 -13.61 3.81 -5.89
C ARG A 136 -14.23 3.48 -4.54
N GLU A 137 -15.09 4.36 -4.05
CA GLU A 137 -15.90 4.08 -2.87
C GLU A 137 -17.01 3.10 -3.24
N LEU A 138 -17.24 2.09 -2.39
CA LEU A 138 -18.37 1.19 -2.49
C LEU A 138 -19.58 1.90 -1.85
N GLU A 139 -20.64 2.09 -2.62
CA GLU A 139 -21.91 2.67 -2.16
C GLU A 139 -22.63 1.79 -1.13
#